data_AF-A0A935A943-F1
#
_entry.id   AF-A0A935A943-F1
#
_cell.length_a   1.000
_cell.length_b   1.000
_cell.length_c   1.000
_cell.angle_alpha   90.00
_cell.angle_beta   90.00
_cell.angle_gamma   90.00
#
_symmetry.space_group_name_H-M   'P 1'
#
loop_
_entity.id
_entity.type
_entity.pdbx_description
1 polymer ?
#
loop_
_entity_poly.entity_id
_entity_poly.type
_entity_poly.pdbx_seq_one_letter_code
_entity_poly.pdbx_strand_id
1 'polypeptide(L)'
;MGITALSYGFFLAFGAIRLDLSGQEFLRRLAEQFAAVGQNMEASLPPGFTPQMMLLIYFIGGLTVFNIMPGLITGFGEEFGHRGFMFPALYRIKPWVGIFVVGFIWYAWHLPLALVIPQTAETPLWQSILNFVILGVGSLCTFAYLAYVYVKTRSVWVAAFAHIVMNNSGSAFSYFAVVQNQLLANLGLMVAMVIVAVILIRRNALGTFAEYFRAEAGG
;
A
#
# COMPACT_ATOMS: atom_id res chain seq x y z
N MET A 1 -1.22 -11.46 -0.30
CA MET A 1 -0.58 -11.70 1.02
C MET A 1 0.93 -11.94 0.94
N GLY A 2 1.50 -12.60 -0.08
CA GLY A 2 2.95 -12.84 -0.14
C GLY A 2 3.83 -11.59 -0.06
N ILE A 3 3.46 -10.50 -0.74
CA ILE A 3 4.16 -9.20 -0.65
C ILE A 3 4.11 -8.66 0.77
N THR A 4 2.95 -8.66 1.40
CA THR A 4 2.76 -8.20 2.78
C THR A 4 3.61 -9.01 3.77
N ALA A 5 3.61 -10.33 3.65
CA ALA A 5 4.44 -11.20 4.49
C ALA A 5 5.93 -10.89 4.31
N LEU A 6 6.38 -10.67 3.06
CA LEU A 6 7.74 -10.28 2.76
C LEU A 6 8.10 -8.92 3.41
N SER A 7 7.23 -7.92 3.28
CA SER A 7 7.42 -6.60 3.90
C SER A 7 7.52 -6.69 5.42
N TYR A 8 6.60 -7.41 6.08
CA TYR A 8 6.64 -7.61 7.54
C TYR A 8 7.88 -8.41 7.98
N GLY A 9 8.37 -9.34 7.16
CA GLY A 9 9.65 -10.01 7.37
C GLY A 9 10.81 -9.02 7.44
N PHE A 10 10.88 -8.06 6.51
CA PHE A 10 11.89 -6.99 6.56
C PHE A 10 11.67 -6.03 7.73
N PHE A 11 10.43 -5.71 8.08
CA PHE A 11 10.15 -4.85 9.23
C PHE A 11 10.71 -5.44 10.52
N LEU A 12 10.56 -6.76 10.71
CA LEU A 12 11.14 -7.48 11.85
C LEU A 12 12.66 -7.56 11.76
N ALA A 13 13.20 -7.93 10.59
CA ALA A 13 14.64 -8.08 10.39
C ALA A 13 15.41 -6.78 10.61
N PHE A 14 14.82 -5.63 10.29
CA PHE A 14 15.42 -4.31 10.51
C PHE A 14 15.17 -3.75 11.90
N GLY A 15 14.41 -4.45 12.75
CA GLY A 15 13.98 -3.91 14.06
C GLY A 15 13.05 -2.70 13.93
N ALA A 16 12.38 -2.55 12.79
CA ALA A 16 11.47 -1.43 12.53
C ALA A 16 10.15 -1.55 13.30
N ILE A 17 9.72 -2.77 13.61
CA ILE A 17 8.51 -3.06 14.38
C ILE A 17 8.79 -4.00 15.54
N ARG A 18 7.97 -3.90 16.59
CA ARG A 18 7.80 -4.90 17.63
C ARG A 18 6.42 -5.52 17.49
N LEU A 19 6.32 -6.85 17.54
CA LEU A 19 5.01 -7.50 17.55
C LEU A 19 4.33 -7.31 18.91
N ASP A 20 3.06 -6.95 18.88
CA ASP A 20 2.13 -6.98 20.00
C ASP A 20 0.91 -7.80 19.59
N LEU A 21 0.99 -9.11 19.81
CA LEU A 21 -0.08 -10.04 19.43
C LEU A 21 -1.36 -9.84 20.23
N SER A 22 -1.31 -9.09 21.35
CA SER A 22 -2.50 -8.74 22.11
C SER A 22 -3.34 -7.65 21.42
N GLY A 23 -2.70 -6.80 20.61
CA GLY A 23 -3.32 -5.62 20.00
C GLY A 23 -3.63 -4.50 20.99
N GLN A 24 -3.24 -4.64 22.26
CA GLN A 24 -3.55 -3.67 23.32
C GLN A 24 -2.87 -2.33 23.09
N GLU A 25 -1.64 -2.33 22.57
CA GLU A 25 -0.94 -1.08 22.27
C GLU A 25 -1.62 -0.29 21.15
N PHE A 26 -2.18 -1.00 20.14
CA PHE A 26 -2.99 -0.37 19.10
C PHE A 26 -4.27 0.22 19.69
N LEU A 27 -5.01 -0.56 20.47
CA LEU A 27 -6.25 -0.10 21.11
C LEU A 27 -6.04 1.07 22.06
N ARG A 28 -4.92 1.08 22.80
CA ARG A 28 -4.51 2.18 23.68
C ARG A 28 -4.30 3.46 22.89
N ARG A 29 -3.54 3.41 21.78
CA ARG A 29 -3.32 4.57 20.90
C ARG A 29 -4.60 5.05 20.23
N LEU A 30 -5.47 4.12 19.83
CA LEU A 30 -6.77 4.46 19.27
C LEU A 30 -7.65 5.16 20.30
N ALA A 31 -7.68 4.68 21.54
CA ALA A 31 -8.40 5.34 22.63
C ALA A 31 -7.88 6.77 22.90
N GLU A 32 -6.56 6.97 22.84
CA GLU A 32 -5.95 8.31 22.94
C GLU A 32 -6.39 9.24 21.81
N GLN A 33 -6.51 8.74 20.57
CA GLN A 33 -7.00 9.52 19.43
C GLN A 33 -8.47 9.93 19.59
N PHE A 34 -9.33 9.02 20.08
CA PHE A 34 -10.72 9.34 20.41
C PHE A 34 -10.81 10.40 21.51
N ALA A 35 -10.03 10.23 22.58
CA ALA A 35 -10.00 11.19 23.69
C ALA A 35 -9.53 12.59 23.23
N ALA A 36 -8.57 12.66 22.30
CA ALA A 36 -8.08 13.93 21.75
C ALA A 36 -9.15 14.74 20.99
N VAL A 37 -10.18 14.08 20.45
CA VAL A 37 -11.33 14.74 19.80
C VAL A 37 -12.57 14.79 20.70
N GLY A 38 -12.41 14.55 22.01
CA GLY A 38 -13.50 14.60 23.00
C GLY A 38 -14.49 13.44 22.89
N GLN A 39 -14.12 12.34 22.23
CA GLN A 39 -14.95 11.15 22.08
C GLN A 39 -14.47 10.03 22.99
N ASN A 40 -15.37 9.10 23.31
CA ASN A 40 -15.04 7.85 23.99
C ASN A 40 -15.23 6.68 23.01
N MET A 41 -14.15 5.93 22.79
CA MET A 41 -14.14 4.76 21.92
C MET A 41 -15.18 3.72 22.34
N GLU A 42 -15.29 3.42 23.64
CA GLU A 42 -16.23 2.40 24.15
C GLU A 42 -17.69 2.80 23.96
N ALA A 43 -17.99 4.10 24.03
CA ALA A 43 -19.35 4.62 23.82
C ALA A 43 -19.76 4.62 22.34
N SER A 44 -18.80 4.45 21.42
CA SER A 44 -19.03 4.44 19.97
C SER A 44 -19.21 3.03 19.40
N LEU A 45 -19.17 2.00 20.24
CA LEU A 45 -19.29 0.60 19.85
C LEU A 45 -20.76 0.17 19.74
N PRO A 46 -21.09 -0.79 18.85
CA PRO A 46 -22.40 -1.43 18.85
C PRO A 46 -22.67 -2.14 20.20
N PRO A 47 -23.94 -2.24 20.65
CA PRO A 47 -24.28 -2.90 21.91
C PRO A 47 -23.72 -4.32 22.00
N GLY A 48 -23.02 -4.63 23.10
CA GLY A 48 -22.43 -5.95 23.36
C GLY A 48 -21.07 -6.20 22.71
N PHE A 49 -20.48 -5.22 22.01
CA PHE A 49 -19.15 -5.34 21.44
C PHE A 49 -18.09 -4.64 22.28
N THR A 50 -16.91 -5.24 22.35
CA THR A 50 -15.71 -4.66 22.98
C THR A 50 -14.73 -4.17 21.92
N PRO A 51 -13.79 -3.27 22.26
CA PRO A 51 -12.73 -2.84 21.33
C PRO A 51 -11.91 -4.02 20.80
N GLN A 52 -11.66 -5.03 21.65
CA GLN A 52 -10.94 -6.25 21.25
C GLN A 52 -11.72 -7.06 20.20
N MET A 53 -13.04 -7.19 20.37
CA MET A 53 -13.88 -7.88 19.38
C MET A 53 -13.88 -7.14 18.04
N MET A 54 -13.99 -5.81 18.07
CA MET A 54 -13.87 -4.99 16.86
C MET A 54 -12.52 -5.17 16.18
N LEU A 55 -11.42 -5.14 16.94
CA LEU A 55 -10.08 -5.34 16.40
C LEU A 55 -9.96 -6.68 15.64
N LEU A 56 -10.46 -7.76 16.24
CA LEU A 56 -10.46 -9.09 15.63
C LEU A 56 -11.36 -9.15 14.38
N ILE A 57 -12.52 -8.50 14.41
CA ILE A 57 -13.42 -8.40 13.26
C ILE A 57 -12.73 -7.64 12.12
N TYR A 58 -12.08 -6.50 12.40
CA TYR A 58 -11.35 -5.75 11.38
C TYR A 58 -10.12 -6.49 10.87
N PHE A 59 -9.42 -7.24 11.73
CA PHE A 59 -8.30 -8.09 11.32
C PHE A 59 -8.76 -9.18 10.35
N ILE A 60 -9.74 -10.00 10.76
CA ILE A 60 -10.28 -11.09 9.94
C ILE A 60 -10.92 -10.51 8.67
N GLY A 61 -11.67 -9.41 8.80
CA GLY A 61 -12.27 -8.70 7.68
C GLY A 61 -11.22 -8.22 6.67
N GLY A 62 -10.10 -7.66 7.13
CA GLY A 62 -9.00 -7.20 6.30
C GLY A 62 -8.26 -8.32 5.55
N LEU A 63 -8.30 -9.55 6.07
CA LEU A 63 -7.72 -10.72 5.41
C LEU A 63 -8.70 -11.47 4.49
N THR A 64 -9.97 -11.08 4.48
CA THR A 64 -11.04 -11.76 3.74
C THR A 64 -11.72 -10.82 2.75
N VAL A 65 -12.63 -11.38 1.94
CA VAL A 65 -13.44 -10.61 0.99
C VAL A 65 -14.39 -9.60 1.64
N PHE A 66 -14.65 -9.72 2.94
CA PHE A 66 -15.60 -8.84 3.65
C PHE A 66 -15.18 -7.37 3.65
N ASN A 67 -13.88 -7.08 3.78
CA ASN A 67 -13.37 -5.71 3.68
C ASN A 67 -12.92 -5.32 2.25
N ILE A 68 -13.13 -6.20 1.27
CA ILE A 68 -12.77 -5.91 -0.12
C ILE A 68 -13.81 -5.01 -0.77
N MET A 69 -15.11 -5.11 -0.44
CA MET A 69 -16.14 -4.33 -1.13
C MET A 69 -15.99 -2.80 -0.97
N PRO A 70 -15.83 -2.23 0.25
CA PRO A 70 -15.62 -0.79 0.39
C PRO A 70 -14.28 -0.35 -0.21
N GLY A 71 -13.23 -1.15 -0.01
CA GLY A 71 -11.90 -0.90 -0.56
C GLY A 71 -11.81 -1.07 -2.08
N LEU A 72 -12.74 -1.80 -2.70
CA LEU A 72 -12.82 -1.93 -4.14
C LEU A 72 -13.25 -0.60 -4.76
N ILE A 73 -14.06 0.22 -4.09
CA ILE A 73 -14.46 1.54 -4.60
C ILE A 73 -13.24 2.48 -4.62
N THR A 74 -12.46 2.51 -3.54
CA THR A 74 -11.26 3.37 -3.46
C THR A 74 -10.14 2.85 -4.37
N GLY A 75 -9.85 1.55 -4.31
CA GLY A 75 -8.86 0.90 -5.18
C GLY A 75 -9.25 0.98 -6.65
N PHE A 76 -10.53 0.78 -6.99
CA PHE A 76 -11.00 0.96 -8.37
C PHE A 76 -10.90 2.40 -8.81
N GLY A 77 -11.26 3.38 -7.97
CA GLY A 77 -11.12 4.80 -8.30
C GLY A 77 -9.69 5.15 -8.70
N GLU A 78 -8.71 4.68 -7.93
CA GLU A 78 -7.29 4.83 -8.28
C GLU A 78 -6.91 4.07 -9.55
N GLU A 79 -7.17 2.76 -9.61
CA GLU A 79 -6.75 1.92 -10.72
C GLU A 79 -7.46 2.28 -12.04
N PHE A 80 -8.68 2.79 -11.99
CA PHE A 80 -9.43 3.26 -13.15
C PHE A 80 -8.71 4.43 -13.82
N GLY A 81 -8.30 5.45 -13.06
CA GLY A 81 -7.53 6.57 -13.60
C GLY A 81 -6.14 6.15 -14.07
N HIS A 82 -5.42 5.40 -13.23
CA HIS A 82 -4.03 5.03 -13.51
C HIS A 82 -3.93 3.97 -14.61
N ARG A 83 -4.60 2.83 -14.48
CA ARG A 83 -4.49 1.68 -15.39
C ARG A 83 -5.51 1.73 -16.51
N GLY A 84 -6.69 2.33 -16.28
CA GLY A 84 -7.71 2.50 -17.30
C GLY A 84 -7.41 3.64 -18.30
N PHE A 85 -6.59 4.62 -17.92
CA PHE A 85 -6.32 5.78 -18.78
C PHE A 85 -4.84 6.19 -18.86
N MET A 86 -4.26 6.67 -17.75
CA MET A 86 -2.96 7.38 -17.79
C MET A 86 -1.79 6.48 -18.22
N PHE A 87 -1.68 5.29 -17.64
CA PHE A 87 -0.64 4.32 -17.98
C PHE A 87 -0.72 3.86 -19.44
N PRO A 88 -1.87 3.38 -19.97
CA PRO A 88 -1.97 3.00 -21.38
C PRO A 88 -1.71 4.15 -22.35
N ALA A 89 -2.20 5.35 -22.05
CA ALA A 89 -2.01 6.51 -22.92
C ALA A 89 -0.52 6.88 -23.03
N LEU A 90 0.18 6.98 -21.91
CA LEU A 90 1.58 7.40 -21.89
C LEU A 90 2.55 6.29 -22.34
N TYR A 91 2.21 5.02 -22.09
CA TYR A 91 3.02 3.90 -22.58
C TYR A 91 3.04 3.84 -24.11
N ARG A 92 1.89 4.10 -24.77
CA ARG A 92 1.79 4.14 -26.25
C ARG A 92 2.65 5.25 -26.87
N ILE A 93 2.86 6.36 -26.15
CA ILE A 93 3.76 7.43 -26.61
C ILE A 93 5.22 6.98 -26.46
N LYS A 94 5.62 6.61 -25.23
CA LYS A 94 6.97 6.11 -24.91
C LYS A 94 6.90 5.14 -23.71
N PRO A 95 7.38 3.89 -23.83
CA PRO A 95 7.30 2.90 -22.75
C PRO A 95 7.87 3.36 -21.41
N TRP A 96 9.01 4.05 -21.42
CA TRP A 96 9.65 4.54 -20.19
C TRP A 96 8.84 5.67 -19.52
N VAL A 97 8.11 6.48 -20.30
CA VAL A 97 7.21 7.52 -19.76
C VAL A 97 6.03 6.83 -19.07
N GLY A 98 5.43 5.84 -19.73
CA GLY A 98 4.36 5.03 -19.15
C GLY A 98 4.74 4.37 -17.83
N ILE A 99 5.97 3.90 -17.67
CA ILE A 99 6.41 3.22 -16.43
C ILE A 99 6.88 4.22 -15.36
N PHE A 100 7.86 5.07 -15.67
CA PHE A 100 8.55 5.89 -14.66
C PHE A 100 7.81 7.19 -14.35
N VAL A 101 7.35 7.92 -15.37
CA VAL A 101 6.66 9.19 -15.14
C VAL A 101 5.32 8.96 -14.49
N VAL A 102 4.56 7.97 -14.94
CA VAL A 102 3.26 7.64 -14.33
C VAL A 102 3.43 7.12 -12.91
N GLY A 103 4.43 6.28 -12.65
CA GLY A 103 4.72 5.84 -11.29
C GLY A 103 5.14 6.99 -10.36
N PHE A 104 5.86 8.00 -10.87
CA PHE A 104 6.18 9.20 -10.09
C PHE A 104 4.95 10.09 -9.85
N ILE A 105 4.05 10.21 -10.83
CA ILE A 105 2.77 10.89 -10.65
C ILE A 105 1.93 10.17 -9.58
N TRP A 106 1.89 8.83 -9.61
CA TRP A 106 1.20 8.05 -8.59
C TRP A 106 1.83 8.26 -7.22
N TYR A 107 3.16 8.28 -7.10
CA TYR A 107 3.83 8.65 -5.86
C TYR A 107 3.45 10.05 -5.37
N ALA A 108 3.52 11.05 -6.26
CA ALA A 108 3.22 12.44 -5.96
C ALA A 108 1.75 12.64 -5.51
N TRP A 109 0.83 11.85 -6.06
CA TRP A 109 -0.58 11.87 -5.68
C TRP A 109 -0.82 11.55 -4.20
N HIS A 110 0.09 10.82 -3.55
CA HIS A 110 0.00 10.51 -2.12
C HIS A 110 0.62 11.58 -1.21
N LEU A 111 1.40 12.52 -1.75
CA LEU A 111 2.10 13.53 -0.94
C LEU A 111 1.17 14.41 -0.08
N PRO A 112 -0.05 14.79 -0.50
CA PRO A 112 -0.96 15.55 0.35
C PRO A 112 -1.31 14.84 1.67
N LEU A 113 -1.29 13.49 1.70
CA LEU A 113 -1.55 12.75 2.93
C LEU A 113 -0.49 13.03 4.01
N ALA A 114 0.75 13.32 3.61
CA ALA A 114 1.82 13.67 4.55
C ALA A 114 1.60 15.01 5.26
N LEU A 115 0.71 15.86 4.73
CA LEU A 115 0.32 17.14 5.33
C LEU A 115 -0.83 17.02 6.34
N VAL A 116 -1.64 15.97 6.22
CA VAL A 116 -2.85 15.77 7.03
C VAL A 116 -2.61 14.80 8.19
N ILE A 117 -1.65 13.89 8.06
CA ILE A 117 -1.28 12.96 9.13
C ILE A 117 -0.48 13.71 10.20
N PRO A 118 -0.90 13.69 11.48
CA PRO A 118 -0.17 14.35 12.56
C PRO A 118 1.28 13.87 12.63
N GLN A 119 2.23 14.80 12.48
CA GLN A 119 3.65 14.51 12.64
C GLN A 119 3.95 14.46 14.13
N THR A 120 4.31 13.28 14.64
CA THR A 120 4.49 13.04 16.07
C THR A 120 5.87 13.47 16.61
N ALA A 121 6.81 13.83 15.72
CA ALA A 121 8.14 14.30 16.11
C ALA A 121 8.76 15.19 15.03
N GLU A 122 9.57 16.17 15.45
CA GLU A 122 10.46 16.91 14.54
C GLU A 122 11.46 15.93 13.92
N THR A 123 11.28 15.63 12.63
CA THR A 123 12.18 14.75 11.89
C THR A 123 13.28 15.58 11.24
N PRO A 124 14.57 15.27 11.44
CA PRO A 124 15.67 15.99 10.79
C PRO A 124 15.50 16.02 9.27
N LEU A 125 15.82 17.16 8.64
CA LEU A 125 15.62 17.36 7.19
C LEU A 125 16.23 16.24 6.34
N TRP A 126 17.43 15.77 6.70
CA TRP A 126 18.09 14.69 5.98
C TRP A 126 17.31 13.36 6.05
N GLN A 127 16.67 13.05 7.19
CA GLN A 127 15.83 11.86 7.34
C GLN A 127 14.56 12.00 6.51
N SER A 128 13.97 13.19 6.48
CA SER A 128 12.81 13.48 5.64
C SER A 128 13.13 13.29 4.16
N ILE A 129 14.23 13.88 3.66
CA ILE A 129 14.70 13.71 2.27
C ILE A 129 14.94 12.23 1.96
N LEU A 130 15.65 11.52 2.84
CA LEU A 130 15.91 10.09 2.67
C LEU A 130 14.61 9.29 2.60
N ASN A 131 13.64 9.61 3.46
CA ASN A 131 12.33 8.97 3.46
C ASN A 131 11.55 9.22 2.18
N PHE A 132 11.61 10.44 1.61
CA PHE A 132 11.01 10.73 0.30
C PHE A 132 11.61 9.86 -0.79
N VAL A 133 12.94 9.71 -0.83
CA VAL A 133 13.61 8.86 -1.82
C VAL A 133 13.20 7.39 -1.66
N ILE A 134 13.21 6.87 -0.43
CA ILE A 134 12.83 5.48 -0.11
C ILE A 134 11.39 5.20 -0.57
N LEU A 135 10.45 6.07 -0.20
CA LEU A 135 9.05 5.92 -0.56
C LEU A 135 8.83 6.09 -2.08
N GLY A 136 9.55 6.99 -2.74
CA GLY A 136 9.49 7.17 -4.18
C GLY A 136 9.92 5.91 -4.94
N VAL A 137 11.04 5.30 -4.55
CA VAL A 137 11.51 4.03 -5.14
C VAL A 137 10.51 2.90 -4.87
N GLY A 138 10.04 2.76 -3.63
CA GLY A 138 9.03 1.76 -3.28
C GLY A 138 7.73 1.92 -4.08
N SER A 139 7.26 3.16 -4.23
CA SER A 139 6.05 3.49 -4.99
C SER A 139 6.21 3.18 -6.49
N LEU A 140 7.36 3.50 -7.10
CA LEU A 140 7.66 3.12 -8.49
C LEU A 140 7.61 1.60 -8.70
N CYS A 141 8.20 0.83 -7.78
CA CYS A 141 8.18 -0.64 -7.85
C CYS A 141 6.76 -1.20 -7.68
N THR A 142 5.97 -0.64 -6.76
CA THR A 142 4.56 -1.01 -6.57
C THR A 142 3.71 -0.66 -7.79
N PHE A 143 3.93 0.52 -8.37
CA PHE A 143 3.26 0.94 -9.59
C PHE A 143 3.53 -0.06 -10.73
N ALA A 144 4.78 -0.44 -10.93
CA ALA A 144 5.19 -1.40 -11.96
C ALA A 144 4.56 -2.79 -11.75
N TYR A 145 4.47 -3.27 -10.50
CA TYR A 145 3.79 -4.52 -10.16
C TYR A 145 2.31 -4.47 -10.53
N LEU A 146 1.59 -3.42 -10.14
CA LEU A 146 0.17 -3.27 -10.45
C LEU A 146 -0.07 -3.07 -11.96
N ALA A 147 0.81 -2.35 -12.65
CA ALA A 147 0.78 -2.26 -14.11
C ALA A 147 0.97 -3.63 -14.79
N TYR A 148 1.87 -4.47 -14.26
CA TYR A 148 2.03 -5.85 -14.74
C TYR A 148 0.78 -6.69 -14.53
N VAL A 149 0.14 -6.59 -13.36
CA VAL A 149 -1.14 -7.28 -13.09
C VAL A 149 -2.19 -6.85 -14.12
N TYR A 150 -2.33 -5.55 -14.36
CA TYR A 150 -3.25 -5.03 -15.38
C TYR A 150 -2.93 -5.56 -16.78
N VAL A 151 -1.70 -5.40 -17.27
CA VAL A 151 -1.29 -5.84 -18.61
C VAL A 151 -1.54 -7.33 -18.81
N LYS A 152 -1.22 -8.15 -17.80
CA LYS A 152 -1.37 -9.61 -17.88
C LYS A 152 -2.83 -10.07 -17.88
N THR A 153 -3.68 -9.38 -17.14
CA THR A 153 -5.09 -9.77 -16.94
C THR A 153 -6.05 -9.02 -17.84
N ARG A 154 -5.61 -7.91 -18.45
CA ARG A 154 -6.40 -6.95 -19.22
C ARG A 154 -7.63 -6.45 -18.46
N SER A 155 -7.55 -6.40 -17.13
CA SER A 155 -8.67 -6.05 -16.27
C SER A 155 -8.25 -5.10 -15.17
N VAL A 156 -8.84 -3.90 -15.19
CA VAL A 156 -8.68 -2.90 -14.11
C VAL A 156 -9.21 -3.46 -12.79
N TRP A 157 -10.26 -4.28 -12.81
CA TRP A 157 -10.82 -4.91 -11.63
C TRP A 157 -9.84 -5.84 -10.93
N VAL A 158 -9.05 -6.61 -11.68
CA VAL A 158 -8.04 -7.51 -11.09
C VAL A 158 -6.88 -6.72 -10.51
N ALA A 159 -6.47 -5.62 -11.16
CA ALA A 159 -5.47 -4.70 -10.60
C ALA A 159 -5.98 -4.03 -9.32
N ALA A 160 -7.23 -3.56 -9.29
CA ALA A 160 -7.87 -2.97 -8.11
C ALA A 160 -7.96 -3.98 -6.96
N PHE A 161 -8.30 -5.23 -7.27
CA PHE A 161 -8.32 -6.31 -6.28
C PHE A 161 -6.92 -6.59 -5.71
N ALA A 162 -5.89 -6.66 -6.56
CA ALA A 162 -4.52 -6.86 -6.11
C ALA A 162 -4.02 -5.70 -5.23
N HIS A 163 -4.36 -4.47 -5.59
CA HIS A 163 -4.06 -3.28 -4.82
C HIS A 163 -4.75 -3.33 -3.45
N ILE A 164 -6.07 -3.54 -3.39
CA ILE A 164 -6.78 -3.51 -2.11
C ILE A 164 -6.41 -4.67 -1.19
N VAL A 165 -6.10 -5.86 -1.73
CA VAL A 165 -5.60 -6.98 -0.93
C VAL A 165 -4.27 -6.62 -0.25
N MET A 166 -3.39 -5.90 -0.94
CA MET A 166 -2.13 -5.45 -0.38
C MET A 166 -2.35 -4.43 0.75
N ASN A 167 -3.22 -3.44 0.52
CA ASN A 167 -3.54 -2.41 1.52
C ASN A 167 -4.23 -3.03 2.74
N ASN A 168 -5.29 -3.81 2.54
CA ASN A 168 -6.06 -4.41 3.62
C ASN A 168 -5.24 -5.39 4.45
N SER A 169 -4.41 -6.23 3.82
CA SER A 169 -3.53 -7.12 4.57
C SER A 169 -2.46 -6.33 5.33
N GLY A 170 -1.87 -5.30 4.72
CA GLY A 170 -0.93 -4.40 5.40
C GLY A 170 -1.52 -3.76 6.66
N SER A 171 -2.73 -3.21 6.54
CA SER A 171 -3.49 -2.64 7.66
C SER A 171 -3.87 -3.68 8.71
N ALA A 172 -4.34 -4.86 8.30
CA ALA A 172 -4.72 -5.92 9.24
C ALA A 172 -3.54 -6.36 10.12
N PHE A 173 -2.35 -6.57 9.53
CA PHE A 173 -1.17 -6.91 10.32
C PHE A 173 -0.68 -5.74 11.20
N SER A 174 -0.99 -4.49 10.84
CA SER A 174 -0.54 -3.31 11.59
C SER A 174 -1.19 -3.21 12.98
N TYR A 175 -2.38 -3.81 13.15
CA TYR A 175 -3.08 -3.90 14.43
C TYR A 175 -2.28 -4.65 15.50
N PHE A 176 -1.34 -5.50 15.09
CA PHE A 176 -0.50 -6.32 15.97
C PHE A 176 0.99 -5.96 15.87
N ALA A 177 1.31 -4.81 15.26
CA ALA A 177 2.68 -4.36 15.07
C ALA A 177 2.86 -2.92 15.54
N VAL A 178 3.81 -2.72 16.45
CA VAL A 178 4.17 -1.41 17.01
C VAL A 178 5.40 -0.89 16.29
N VAL A 179 5.23 0.15 15.48
CA VAL A 179 6.34 0.80 14.77
C VAL A 179 7.30 1.44 15.79
N GLN A 180 8.55 0.96 15.77
CA GLN A 180 9.67 1.51 16.55
C GLN A 180 10.45 2.54 15.75
N ASN A 181 10.57 2.34 14.44
CA ASN A 181 11.29 3.24 13.54
C ASN A 181 10.59 3.28 12.17
N GLN A 182 9.96 4.42 11.87
CA GLN A 182 9.21 4.61 10.63
C GLN A 182 10.10 4.57 9.38
N LEU A 183 11.32 5.12 9.46
CA LEU A 183 12.25 5.14 8.33
C LEU A 183 12.70 3.71 7.97
N LEU A 184 13.01 2.89 8.97
CA LEU A 184 13.36 1.48 8.75
C LEU A 184 12.17 0.67 8.25
N ALA A 185 10.94 0.98 8.69
CA ALA A 185 9.74 0.34 8.16
C ALA A 185 9.55 0.67 6.67
N ASN A 186 9.67 1.95 6.31
CA ASN A 186 9.59 2.39 4.91
C ASN A 186 10.70 1.78 4.05
N LEU A 187 11.91 1.66 4.60
CA LEU A 187 13.04 0.98 3.95
C LEU A 187 12.73 -0.51 3.71
N GLY A 188 12.19 -1.21 4.71
CA GLY A 188 11.78 -2.61 4.58
C GLY A 188 10.74 -2.81 3.48
N LEU A 189 9.78 -1.90 3.36
CA LEU A 189 8.76 -1.93 2.32
C LEU A 189 9.38 -1.71 0.94
N MET A 190 10.27 -0.72 0.82
CA MET A 190 11.01 -0.46 -0.41
C MET A 190 11.80 -1.69 -0.84
N VAL A 191 12.56 -2.33 0.07
CA VAL A 191 13.34 -3.54 -0.24
C VAL A 191 12.43 -4.68 -0.72
N ALA A 192 11.30 -4.92 -0.05
CA ALA A 192 10.34 -5.93 -0.48
C ALA A 192 9.82 -5.67 -1.90
N MET A 193 9.48 -4.43 -2.22
CA MET A 193 8.96 -4.06 -3.53
C MET A 193 10.03 -4.05 -4.63
N VAL A 194 11.27 -3.69 -4.30
CA VAL A 194 12.42 -3.83 -5.21
C VAL A 194 12.64 -5.31 -5.56
N ILE A 195 12.56 -6.21 -4.59
CA ILE A 195 12.65 -7.66 -4.84
C ILE A 195 11.53 -8.11 -5.79
N VAL A 196 10.30 -7.68 -5.57
CA VAL A 196 9.17 -7.98 -6.47
C VAL A 196 9.45 -7.45 -7.88
N ALA A 197 9.91 -6.20 -8.02
CA ALA A 197 10.24 -5.62 -9.32
C ALA A 197 11.38 -6.38 -10.03
N VAL A 198 12.44 -6.77 -9.30
CA VAL A 198 13.54 -7.59 -9.83
C VAL A 198 13.05 -8.95 -10.30
N ILE A 199 12.16 -9.60 -9.55
CA ILE A 199 11.53 -10.87 -9.96
C ILE A 199 10.73 -10.67 -11.25
N LEU A 200 9.95 -9.61 -11.38
CA LEU A 200 9.20 -9.30 -12.59
C LEU A 200 10.12 -9.09 -13.80
N ILE A 201 11.21 -8.33 -13.63
CA ILE A 201 12.20 -8.10 -14.69
C ILE A 201 12.85 -9.43 -15.11
N ARG A 202 13.28 -10.26 -14.15
CA ARG A 202 13.86 -11.59 -14.42
C ARG A 202 12.91 -12.55 -15.13
N ARG A 203 11.60 -12.37 -14.94
CA ARG A 203 10.54 -13.15 -15.62
C ARG A 203 10.07 -12.52 -16.94
N ASN A 204 10.84 -11.57 -17.49
CA ASN A 204 10.56 -10.87 -18.74
C ASN A 204 9.22 -10.12 -18.76
N ALA A 205 8.81 -9.52 -17.62
CA ALA A 205 7.59 -8.72 -17.55
C ALA A 205 7.58 -7.57 -18.58
N LEU A 206 8.73 -6.96 -18.88
CA LEU A 206 8.84 -5.89 -19.89
C LEU A 206 8.45 -6.38 -21.30
N GLY A 207 8.77 -7.64 -21.63
CA GLY A 207 8.32 -8.28 -22.87
C GLY A 207 6.79 -8.37 -22.96
N THR A 208 6.13 -8.74 -21.86
CA THR A 208 4.66 -8.80 -21.78
C THR A 208 4.01 -7.45 -22.06
N PHE A 209 4.60 -6.35 -21.58
CA PHE A 209 4.06 -5.00 -21.83
C PHE A 209 4.18 -4.65 -23.33
N ALA A 210 5.35 -4.88 -23.93
CA ALA A 210 5.55 -4.62 -25.35
C ALA A 210 4.63 -5.48 -26.24
N GLU A 211 4.38 -6.74 -25.88
CA GLU A 211 3.43 -7.62 -26.57
C GLU A 211 1.99 -7.11 -26.47
N TYR A 212 1.55 -6.75 -25.26
CA TYR A 212 0.20 -6.24 -25.03
C TYR A 212 -0.10 -4.98 -25.86
N PHE A 213 0.76 -3.97 -25.79
CA PHE A 213 0.53 -2.70 -26.49
C PHE A 213 0.71 -2.82 -28.01
N ARG A 214 1.49 -3.79 -28.50
CA ARG A 214 1.52 -4.11 -29.95
C ARG A 214 0.23 -4.75 -30.41
N ALA A 215 -0.32 -5.68 -29.64
CA ALA A 215 -1.59 -6.33 -29.98
C ALA A 215 -2.76 -5.34 -30.03
N GLU A 216 -2.80 -4.37 -29.11
CA GLU A 216 -3.84 -3.32 -29.11
C GLU A 216 -3.70 -2.29 -30.22
N ALA A 217 -2.51 -2.09 -30.78
CA ALA A 217 -2.31 -1.14 -31.88
C ALA A 217 -2.66 -1.72 -33.26
N GLY A 218 -2.82 -3.05 -33.35
CA GLY A 218 -3.11 -3.77 -34.59
C GLY A 218 -4.55 -4.28 -34.73
N GLY A 219 -5.43 -4.00 -33.76
CA GLY A 219 -6.86 -4.30 -33.79
C GLY A 219 -7.68 -3.02 -33.89
#